data_AF-A0A0F9U9Q2-F1
#
_entry.id   AF-A0A0F9U9Q2-F1
#
_cell.length_a   1.000
_cell.length_b   1.000
_cell.length_c   1.000
_cell.angle_alpha   90.00
_cell.angle_beta   90.00
_cell.angle_gamma   90.00
#
_symmetry.space_group_name_H-M   'P 1'
#
loop_
_entity.id
_entity.type
_entity.pdbx_description
1 polymer ?
#
loop_
_entity_poly.entity_id
_entity_poly.type
_entity_poly.pdbx_seq_one_letter_code
_entity_poly.pdbx_strand_id
1 'polypeptide(L)'
;MIDFERAQVIVDYLNGLLELDRPAVAALIANRVPCNKALADHPTCQVVAQHGSCHVGLLGILNGLCGKDKRGWGGIVVVFSSPGDSPKTNAPRETGHRDLARFEVAGH
;
A
#
# COMPACT_ATOMS: atom_id res chain seq x y z
N MET A 1 11.03 -10.50 7.88
CA MET A 1 10.29 -10.53 6.61
C MET A 1 9.25 -11.62 6.74
N ILE A 2 8.01 -11.36 6.34
CA ILE A 2 6.95 -12.37 6.38
C ILE A 2 7.27 -13.49 5.39
N ASP A 3 7.02 -14.75 5.77
CA ASP A 3 7.15 -15.89 4.85
C ASP A 3 5.92 -16.01 3.92
N PHE A 4 6.04 -16.88 2.92
CA PHE A 4 5.01 -17.06 1.90
C PHE A 4 3.68 -17.56 2.46
N GLU A 5 3.70 -18.51 3.42
CA GLU A 5 2.47 -19.05 4.01
C GLU A 5 1.71 -17.97 4.76
N ARG A 6 2.42 -17.19 5.58
CA ARG A 6 1.82 -16.06 6.29
C ARG A 6 1.34 -14.95 5.36
N ALA A 7 2.06 -14.69 4.26
CA ALA A 7 1.62 -13.74 3.25
C ALA A 7 0.30 -14.18 2.59
N GLN A 8 0.18 -15.47 2.24
CA GLN A 8 -1.04 -16.01 1.64
C GLN A 8 -2.24 -15.91 2.59
N VAL A 9 -2.05 -16.21 3.87
CA VAL A 9 -3.12 -16.05 4.89
C VAL A 9 -3.63 -14.61 4.96
N ILE A 10 -2.74 -13.62 4.89
CA ILE A 10 -3.14 -12.20 4.89
C ILE A 10 -3.92 -11.84 3.62
N VAL A 11 -3.47 -12.33 2.46
CA VAL A 11 -4.15 -12.09 1.18
C VAL A 11 -5.56 -12.68 1.21
N ASP A 12 -5.70 -13.93 1.64
CA ASP A 12 -6.99 -14.61 1.71
C ASP A 12 -7.95 -13.91 2.67
N TYR A 13 -7.43 -13.45 3.82
CA TYR A 13 -8.20 -12.66 4.77
C TYR A 13 -8.70 -11.34 4.17
N LEU A 14 -7.81 -10.56 3.52
CA LEU A 14 -8.18 -9.27 2.92
C LEU A 14 -9.15 -9.45 1.73
N ASN A 15 -8.98 -10.51 0.94
CA ASN A 15 -9.92 -10.87 -0.12
C ASN A 15 -11.29 -11.22 0.45
N GLY A 16 -11.35 -11.98 1.55
CA GLY A 16 -12.60 -12.23 2.27
C GLY A 16 -13.30 -10.95 2.72
N LEU A 17 -12.55 -9.97 3.23
CA LEU A 17 -13.12 -8.66 3.60
C LEU A 17 -13.65 -7.88 2.38
N LEU A 18 -12.97 -7.95 1.23
CA LEU A 18 -13.40 -7.28 -0.01
C LEU A 18 -14.73 -7.83 -0.55
N GLU A 19 -14.97 -9.14 -0.40
CA GLU A 19 -16.23 -9.77 -0.78
C GLU A 19 -17.37 -9.39 0.16
N LEU A 20 -17.06 -9.12 1.44
CA LEU A 20 -18.06 -8.70 2.43
C LEU A 20 -18.44 -7.22 2.28
N ASP A 21 -17.47 -6.32 2.13
CA ASP A 21 -17.72 -4.87 2.03
C ASP A 21 -16.61 -4.15 1.24
N ARG A 22 -16.76 -4.16 -0.09
CA ARG A 22 -15.81 -3.53 -1.00
C ARG A 22 -15.65 -2.02 -0.77
N PRO A 23 -16.74 -1.21 -0.62
CA PRO A 23 -16.60 0.22 -0.34
C PRO A 23 -15.85 0.52 0.96
N ALA A 24 -16.11 -0.21 2.05
CA ALA A 24 -15.43 0.02 3.32
C ALA A 24 -13.94 -0.32 3.23
N VAL A 25 -13.57 -1.44 2.62
CA VAL A 25 -12.16 -1.81 2.45
C VAL A 25 -11.44 -0.81 1.54
N ALA A 26 -12.09 -0.35 0.47
CA ALA A 26 -11.54 0.72 -0.38
C ALA A 26 -11.31 2.01 0.43
N ALA A 27 -12.22 2.37 1.33
CA ALA A 27 -12.05 3.53 2.21
C ALA A 27 -10.89 3.33 3.20
N LEU A 28 -10.71 2.15 3.79
CA LEU A 28 -9.58 1.86 4.69
C LEU A 28 -8.23 1.98 3.97
N ILE A 29 -8.18 1.57 2.71
CA ILE A 29 -6.98 1.67 1.89
C ILE A 29 -6.68 3.13 1.49
N ALA A 30 -7.71 3.89 1.11
CA ALA A 30 -7.57 5.26 0.67
C ALA A 30 -7.24 6.24 1.81
N ASN A 31 -7.77 5.99 3.01
CA ASN A 31 -7.61 6.89 4.14
C ASN A 31 -6.26 6.71 4.86
N ARG A 32 -5.71 7.84 5.31
CA ARG A 32 -4.56 7.90 6.20
C ARG A 32 -4.90 8.81 7.37
N VAL A 33 -4.40 8.48 8.55
CA VAL A 33 -4.63 9.23 9.78
C VAL A 33 -3.31 9.74 10.36
N PRO A 34 -3.30 10.90 11.03
CA PRO A 34 -2.13 11.37 11.74
C PRO A 34 -1.65 10.32 12.75
N CYS A 35 -0.33 10.14 12.85
CA CYS A 35 0.27 9.25 13.83
C CYS A 35 1.27 9.98 14.73
N ASN A 36 1.45 9.46 15.94
CA ASN A 36 2.46 9.98 16.85
C ASN A 36 3.89 9.57 16.39
N LYS A 37 4.90 10.16 17.04
CA LYS A 37 6.30 9.90 16.72
C LYS A 37 6.70 8.44 16.91
N ALA A 38 6.20 7.78 17.96
CA ALA A 38 6.52 6.38 18.23
C ALA A 38 6.08 5.45 17.08
N LEU A 39 4.91 5.67 16.50
CA LEU A 39 4.43 4.90 15.36
C LEU A 39 5.16 5.28 14.07
N ALA A 40 5.50 6.56 13.89
CA ALA A 40 6.28 7.04 12.75
C ALA A 40 7.70 6.43 12.70
N ASP A 41 8.31 6.23 13.88
CA ASP A 41 9.64 5.64 14.03
C ASP A 41 9.62 4.09 14.07
N HIS A 42 8.43 3.47 14.02
CA HIS A 42 8.31 2.02 14.18
C HIS A 42 8.88 1.26 12.96
N PRO A 43 9.75 0.25 13.15
CA PRO A 43 10.46 -0.40 12.04
C PRO A 43 9.54 -1.18 11.09
N THR A 44 8.39 -1.63 11.58
CA THR A 44 7.38 -2.37 10.80
C THR A 44 6.20 -1.50 10.37
N CYS A 45 6.37 -0.19 10.33
CA CYS A 45 5.39 0.73 9.76
C CYS A 45 6.06 1.61 8.68
N GLN A 46 5.28 1.93 7.66
CA GLN A 46 5.65 2.93 6.68
C GLN A 46 4.66 4.09 6.79
N VAL A 47 5.19 5.28 7.05
CA VAL A 47 4.41 6.50 7.16
C VAL A 47 4.70 7.43 5.98
N VAL A 48 3.82 8.40 5.75
CA VAL A 48 4.03 9.49 4.81
C VAL A 48 4.02 10.82 5.56
N ALA A 49 4.87 11.76 5.16
CA ALA A 49 4.75 13.14 5.59
C ALA A 49 3.69 13.85 4.73
N GLN A 50 2.62 14.34 5.36
CA GLN A 50 1.55 15.07 4.69
C GLN A 50 1.06 16.20 5.61
N HIS A 51 0.80 17.39 5.06
CA HIS A 51 0.32 18.56 5.83
C HIS A 51 1.17 18.89 7.08
N GLY A 52 2.49 18.66 7.03
CA GLY A 52 3.40 18.93 8.15
C GLY A 52 3.38 17.89 9.28
N SER A 53 2.66 16.78 9.14
CA SER A 53 2.66 15.68 10.12
C SER A 53 2.78 14.31 9.46
N CYS A 54 3.21 13.31 10.25
CA CYS A 54 3.30 11.93 9.78
C CYS A 54 1.90 11.30 9.80
N HIS A 55 1.57 10.59 8.73
CA HIS A 55 0.31 9.86 8.59
C HIS A 55 0.56 8.40 8.23
N VAL A 56 -0.33 7.53 8.71
CA VAL A 56 -0.32 6.10 8.44
C VAL A 56 -1.69 5.66 7.92
N GLY A 57 -1.71 4.76 6.96
CA GLY A 57 -2.91 4.09 6.47
C GLY A 57 -2.66 2.59 6.38
N LEU A 58 -3.67 1.82 5.95
CA LEU A 58 -3.58 0.36 5.90
C LEU A 58 -2.38 -0.12 5.05
N LEU A 59 -2.13 0.51 3.90
CA LEU A 59 -0.96 0.20 3.06
C LEU A 59 0.37 0.42 3.78
N GLY A 60 0.46 1.43 4.64
CA GLY A 60 1.68 1.71 5.41
C GLY A 60 1.98 0.63 6.44
N ILE A 61 0.93 0.05 7.02
CA ILE A 61 1.02 -1.08 7.95
C ILE A 61 1.44 -2.34 7.20
N LEU A 62 0.77 -2.66 6.09
CA LEU A 62 1.07 -3.85 5.29
C LEU A 62 2.48 -3.81 4.69
N ASN A 63 2.89 -2.67 4.13
CA ASN A 63 4.24 -2.51 3.61
C ASN A 63 5.30 -2.61 4.71
N GLY A 64 5.04 -2.06 5.89
CA GLY A 64 5.95 -2.21 7.02
C GLY A 64 6.07 -3.66 7.50
N LEU A 65 4.98 -4.43 7.47
CA LEU A 65 4.96 -5.86 7.81
C LEU A 65 5.70 -6.71 6.78
N CYS A 66 5.47 -6.46 5.49
CA CYS A 66 6.10 -7.20 4.38
C CYS A 66 7.58 -6.83 4.19
N GLY A 67 7.98 -5.64 4.65
CA GLY A 67 9.34 -5.13 4.53
C GLY A 67 9.51 -4.12 3.39
N LYS A 68 10.66 -3.44 3.41
CA LYS A 68 11.03 -2.38 2.47
C LYS A 68 12.28 -2.78 1.69
N ASP A 69 12.38 -2.32 0.44
CA ASP A 69 13.59 -2.48 -0.37
C ASP A 69 14.73 -1.55 0.12
N LYS A 70 15.90 -1.64 -0.53
CA LYS A 70 17.09 -0.82 -0.20
C LYS A 70 16.87 0.69 -0.35
N ARG A 71 15.84 1.10 -1.08
CA ARG A 71 15.46 2.50 -1.30
C ARG A 71 14.37 2.96 -0.31
N GLY A 72 13.91 2.07 0.57
CA GLY A 72 12.88 2.34 1.56
C GLY A 72 11.44 2.16 1.07
N TRP A 73 11.23 1.56 -0.11
CA TRP A 73 9.90 1.37 -0.69
C TRP A 73 9.31 0.02 -0.28
N GLY A 74 8.05 0.03 0.16
CA GLY A 74 7.27 -1.20 0.35
C GLY A 74 6.87 -1.84 -0.99
N GLY A 75 6.65 -3.15 -0.98
CA GLY A 75 6.30 -3.92 -2.18
C GLY A 75 4.87 -3.71 -2.68
N ILE A 76 3.96 -3.20 -1.85
CA ILE A 76 2.59 -2.89 -2.23
C ILE A 76 2.55 -1.43 -2.68
N VAL A 77 2.44 -1.25 -3.99
CA VAL A 77 2.28 0.04 -4.64
C VAL A 77 0.94 0.08 -5.36
N VAL A 78 0.40 1.28 -5.46
CA VAL A 78 -0.79 1.51 -6.27
C VAL A 78 -0.33 2.12 -7.59
N VAL A 79 -0.93 1.69 -8.70
CA VAL A 79 -0.62 2.19 -10.04
C VAL A 79 -1.85 2.92 -10.56
N PHE A 80 -1.63 4.15 -11.04
CA PHE A 80 -2.66 4.89 -11.77
C PHE A 80 -2.51 4.64 -13.24
N SER A 81 -3.64 4.38 -13.89
CA SER A 81 -3.75 4.49 -15.33
C SER A 81 -4.73 5.62 -15.62
N SER A 82 -4.30 6.63 -16.37
CA SER A 82 -5.21 7.64 -16.91
C SER A 82 -5.80 7.14 -18.25
N PRO A 83 -7.01 7.59 -18.65
CA PRO A 83 -7.56 7.21 -19.95
C PRO A 83 -6.62 7.69 -21.08
N GLY A 84 -6.04 6.73 -21.81
CA GLY A 84 -5.03 6.99 -22.85
C GLY A 84 -3.63 6.47 -22.52
N ASP A 85 -3.37 6.02 -21.29
CA ASP A 85 -2.14 5.29 -20.97
C ASP A 85 -2.21 3.88 -21.56
N SER A 86 -1.45 3.63 -22.63
CA SER A 86 -1.07 2.27 -23.03
C SER A 86 -0.30 1.62 -21.87
N PRO A 87 -0.55 0.34 -21.51
CA PRO A 87 0.12 -0.33 -20.40
C PRO A 87 1.64 -0.31 -20.64
N LYS A 88 2.35 0.59 -19.95
CA LYS A 88 3.81 0.60 -20.01
C LYS A 88 4.28 -0.46 -19.02
N THR A 89 4.89 -1.51 -19.56
CA THR A 89 5.64 -2.53 -18.82
C THR A 89 6.40 -1.90 -17.65
N ASN A 90 6.32 -2.53 -16.47
CA ASN A 90 6.88 -2.11 -15.17
C ASN A 90 8.42 -1.90 -15.18
N ALA A 91 8.91 -0.95 -15.95
CA ALA A 91 10.23 -0.38 -15.73
C ALA A 91 10.15 0.61 -14.56
N PRO A 92 11.10 0.60 -13.62
CA PRO A 92 11.09 1.48 -12.47
C PRO A 92 11.14 2.94 -12.94
N ARG A 93 10.05 3.69 -12.77
CA ARG A 93 10.02 5.11 -13.12
C ARG A 93 10.51 5.94 -11.95
N GLU A 94 11.50 6.78 -12.23
CA GLU A 94 11.87 7.88 -11.36
C GLU A 94 10.74 8.93 -11.33
N THR A 95 10.56 9.51 -10.14
CA THR A 95 9.97 10.81 -9.79
C THR A 95 8.48 11.13 -10.08
N GLY A 96 7.87 11.71 -9.03
CA GLY A 96 6.99 12.87 -9.20
C GLY A 96 5.50 12.65 -9.01
N HIS A 97 4.98 13.18 -7.89
CA HIS A 97 3.62 13.66 -7.69
C HIS A 97 2.39 12.73 -7.92
N ARG A 98 1.86 12.31 -6.76
CA ARG A 98 0.46 12.32 -6.30
C ARG A 98 -0.62 11.52 -7.06
N ASP A 99 -1.59 11.16 -6.21
CA ASP A 99 -2.85 10.43 -6.40
C ASP A 99 -2.65 8.92 -6.38
N LEU A 100 -3.32 8.23 -5.40
CA LEU A 100 -3.44 6.80 -4.92
C LEU A 100 -4.78 5.94 -5.03
N ALA A 101 -5.17 5.16 -6.08
CA ALA A 101 -6.29 4.18 -6.17
C ALA A 101 -6.49 3.44 -7.55
N ARG A 102 -6.21 2.12 -7.63
CA ARG A 102 -7.09 0.98 -8.02
C ARG A 102 -6.31 -0.36 -8.04
N PHE A 103 -6.97 -1.44 -7.62
CA PHE A 103 -6.39 -2.79 -7.43
C PHE A 103 -6.93 -3.77 -8.47
N GLU A 104 -6.05 -4.47 -9.17
CA GLU A 104 -6.38 -5.69 -9.92
C GLU A 104 -5.30 -6.76 -9.67
N VAL A 105 -5.75 -7.97 -9.33
CA VAL A 105 -4.93 -9.17 -9.17
C VAL A 105 -5.03 -9.95 -10.47
N ALA A 106 -3.96 -9.94 -11.28
CA ALA A 106 -3.90 -10.75 -12.50
C ALA A 106 -3.40 -12.15 -12.16
N GLY A 107 -4.29 -13.14 -12.28
CA GLY A 107 -3.91 -14.54 -12.33
C GLY A 107 -3.46 -14.94 -13.74
N HIS A 108 -2.45 -15.79 -13.81
CA HIS A 108 -2.33 -17.04 -14.61
C HIS A 108 -0.98 -17.67 -14.29
#